data_AF-A0A0V0GDJ0-F1
#
_entry.id   AF-A0A0V0GDJ0-F1
#
_cell.length_a   1.000
_cell.length_b   1.000
_cell.length_c   1.000
_cell.angle_alpha   90.00
_cell.angle_beta   90.00
_cell.angle_gamma   90.00
#
_symmetry.space_group_name_H-M   'P 1'
#
loop_
_entity.id
_entity.type
_entity.pdbx_description
1 polymer ?
#
loop_
_entity_poly.entity_id
_entity_poly.type
_entity_poly.pdbx_seq_one_letter_code
_entity_poly.pdbx_strand_id
1 'polypeptide(L)'
;LIALHTIDPAKCELKTIIKATSLCFSDKQAYTQEVLAVVMQHLMEVTPLPTLLMRTVIQALSLYPRLIGFVMNILQRLILKQVWRQKKVWEGFIKCCQRAQPHSFQVLLQLPAQQLADVFKEAPDLKQPLLDHIMEFTENQRAHIPQNIMDILLGPASPIIRDFQIKEEPMSPPADLTIDMKEEPDDIPRLFSEPAPPGLE
;
A
#
# COMPACT_ATOMS: atom_id res chain seq x y z
N LEU A 1 -18.67 0.04 31.60
CA LEU A 1 -17.65 -0.39 30.60
C LEU A 1 -16.29 0.32 30.72
N ILE A 2 -16.22 1.66 30.81
CA ILE A 2 -14.93 2.40 30.95
C ILE A 2 -14.09 1.88 32.11
N ALA A 3 -14.65 1.85 33.32
CA ALA A 3 -13.94 1.41 34.53
C ALA A 3 -13.31 0.00 34.41
N LEU A 4 -13.92 -0.93 33.65
CA LEU A 4 -13.37 -2.27 33.41
C LEU A 4 -12.05 -2.22 32.65
N HIS A 5 -11.89 -1.27 31.73
CA HIS A 5 -10.68 -1.10 30.92
C HIS A 5 -9.52 -0.45 31.67
N THR A 6 -9.83 0.23 32.78
CA THR A 6 -8.85 0.91 33.65
C THR A 6 -8.55 0.13 34.92
N ILE A 7 -9.02 -1.12 35.04
CA ILE A 7 -8.63 -2.01 36.14
C ILE A 7 -7.15 -2.36 36.00
N ASP A 8 -6.41 -2.18 37.09
CA ASP A 8 -5.02 -2.60 37.25
C ASP A 8 -4.87 -4.11 36.95
N PRO A 9 -4.05 -4.51 35.96
CA PRO A 9 -3.82 -5.92 35.62
C PRO A 9 -3.27 -6.77 36.77
N ALA A 10 -2.64 -6.17 37.78
CA ALA A 10 -2.19 -6.88 38.98
C ALA A 10 -3.33 -7.23 39.95
N LYS A 11 -4.50 -6.56 39.83
CA LYS A 11 -5.65 -6.74 40.73
C LYS A 11 -6.76 -7.60 40.14
N CYS A 12 -6.79 -7.82 38.82
CA CYS A 12 -7.80 -8.66 38.18
C CYS A 12 -7.27 -9.31 36.90
N GLU A 13 -7.53 -10.61 36.73
CA GLU A 13 -7.18 -11.32 35.50
C GLU A 13 -7.87 -10.71 34.27
N LEU A 14 -7.11 -10.54 33.19
CA LEU A 14 -7.61 -10.04 31.91
C LEU A 14 -8.78 -10.88 31.37
N LYS A 15 -8.81 -12.20 31.64
CA LYS A 15 -9.92 -13.11 31.28
C LYS A 15 -11.23 -12.72 31.98
N THR A 16 -11.17 -12.30 33.23
CA THR A 16 -12.33 -11.86 34.02
C THR A 16 -12.84 -10.51 33.52
N ILE A 17 -11.94 -9.57 33.25
CA ILE A 17 -12.28 -8.27 32.63
C ILE A 17 -12.97 -8.49 31.27
N ILE A 18 -12.44 -9.39 30.43
CA ILE A 18 -13.04 -9.77 29.14
C ILE A 18 -14.47 -10.31 29.31
N LYS A 19 -14.72 -11.19 30.29
CA LYS A 19 -16.06 -11.72 30.60
C LYS A 19 -17.02 -10.60 31.02
N ALA A 20 -16.60 -9.73 31.95
CA ALA A 20 -17.39 -8.59 32.41
C ALA A 20 -17.74 -7.62 31.27
N THR A 21 -16.78 -7.31 30.40
CA THR A 21 -17.01 -6.52 29.18
C THR A 21 -18.03 -7.20 28.25
N SER A 22 -17.97 -8.52 28.07
CA SER A 22 -18.96 -9.25 27.26
C SER A 22 -20.38 -9.19 27.84
N LEU A 23 -20.53 -9.17 29.16
CA LEU A 23 -21.82 -8.99 29.83
C LEU A 23 -22.38 -7.58 29.60
N CYS A 24 -21.53 -6.54 29.63
CA CYS A 24 -21.95 -5.19 29.24
C CYS A 24 -22.54 -5.17 27.82
N PHE A 25 -21.85 -5.74 26.83
CA PHE A 25 -22.35 -5.80 25.45
C PHE A 25 -23.61 -6.67 25.25
N SER A 26 -23.99 -7.48 26.24
CA SER A 26 -25.23 -8.26 26.19
C SER A 26 -26.44 -7.41 26.55
N ASP A 27 -26.26 -6.36 27.37
CA ASP A 27 -27.28 -5.36 27.69
C ASP A 27 -27.31 -4.25 26.63
N LYS A 28 -28.07 -4.51 25.56
CA LYS A 28 -28.25 -3.57 24.44
C LYS A 28 -29.12 -2.36 24.79
N GLN A 29 -29.78 -2.34 25.95
CA GLN A 29 -30.53 -1.17 26.42
C GLN A 29 -29.59 -0.17 27.11
N ALA A 30 -28.69 -0.65 27.96
CA ALA A 30 -27.67 0.19 28.59
C ALA A 30 -26.52 0.59 27.65
N TYR A 31 -26.11 -0.29 26.72
CA TYR A 31 -24.98 -0.08 25.83
C TYR A 31 -25.40 0.14 24.37
N THR A 32 -26.14 1.24 24.15
CA THR A 32 -26.55 1.69 22.81
C THR A 32 -25.36 2.12 21.94
N GLN A 33 -25.64 2.39 20.66
CA GLN A 33 -24.65 2.88 19.70
C GLN A 33 -23.95 4.17 20.19
N GLU A 34 -24.73 5.11 20.75
CA GLU A 34 -24.28 6.41 21.25
C GLU A 34 -23.42 6.26 22.50
N VAL A 35 -23.88 5.43 23.45
CA VAL A 35 -23.13 5.12 24.68
C VAL A 35 -21.79 4.48 24.34
N LEU A 36 -21.76 3.51 23.41
CA LEU A 36 -20.51 2.87 22.98
C LEU A 36 -19.58 3.83 22.23
N ALA A 37 -20.10 4.77 21.45
CA ALA A 37 -19.28 5.81 20.82
C ALA A 37 -18.57 6.67 21.88
N VAL A 38 -19.30 7.15 22.90
CA VAL A 38 -18.72 7.91 24.03
C VAL A 38 -17.68 7.08 24.80
N VAL A 39 -17.98 5.81 25.07
CA VAL A 39 -17.03 4.91 25.74
C VAL A 39 -15.75 4.73 24.92
N MET A 40 -15.85 4.47 23.62
CA MET A 40 -14.67 4.29 22.76
C MET A 40 -13.85 5.58 22.61
N GLN A 41 -14.51 6.74 22.50
CA GLN A 41 -13.84 8.04 22.49
C GLN A 41 -12.99 8.23 23.75
N HIS A 42 -13.59 8.01 24.93
CA HIS A 42 -12.89 8.15 26.20
C HIS A 42 -11.73 7.15 26.34
N LEU A 43 -11.92 5.89 25.96
CA LEU A 43 -10.86 4.86 26.04
C LEU A 43 -9.66 5.13 25.11
N MET A 44 -9.85 5.84 24.00
CA MET A 44 -8.77 6.29 23.11
C MET A 44 -7.93 7.42 23.73
N GLU A 45 -8.51 8.22 24.63
CA GLU A 45 -7.84 9.35 25.29
C GLU A 45 -6.97 8.89 26.47
N VAL A 46 -7.35 7.81 27.16
CA VAL A 46 -6.58 7.18 28.25
C VAL A 46 -5.14 6.86 27.83
N THR A 47 -4.19 7.20 28.71
CA THR A 47 -2.75 6.98 28.51
C THR A 47 -2.16 6.28 29.74
N PRO A 48 -1.48 5.13 29.60
CA PRO A 48 -1.30 4.34 28.38
C PRO A 48 -2.63 3.79 27.84
N LEU A 49 -2.70 3.53 26.52
CA LEU A 49 -3.91 2.97 25.89
C LEU A 49 -4.36 1.67 26.60
N PRO A 50 -5.66 1.51 26.89
CA PRO A 50 -6.18 0.30 27.51
C PRO A 50 -5.96 -0.94 26.63
N THR A 51 -5.39 -2.00 27.20
CA THR A 51 -5.07 -3.25 26.46
C THR A 51 -6.28 -3.87 25.74
N LEU A 52 -7.50 -3.67 26.25
CA LEU A 52 -8.73 -4.19 25.66
C LEU A 52 -9.45 -3.22 24.70
N LEU A 53 -8.96 -1.99 24.49
CA LEU A 53 -9.60 -0.97 23.65
C LEU A 53 -10.06 -1.54 22.30
N MET A 54 -9.15 -2.15 21.54
CA MET A 54 -9.47 -2.67 20.21
C MET A 54 -10.46 -3.84 20.24
N ARG A 55 -10.55 -4.61 21.33
CA ARG A 55 -11.59 -5.63 21.50
C ARG A 55 -12.97 -4.97 21.58
N THR A 56 -13.09 -3.91 22.36
CA THR A 56 -14.33 -3.13 22.48
C THR A 56 -14.67 -2.41 21.17
N VAL A 57 -13.68 -1.88 20.44
CA VAL A 57 -13.90 -1.27 19.11
C VAL A 57 -14.45 -2.28 18.10
N ILE A 58 -13.82 -3.45 17.96
CA ILE A 58 -14.27 -4.51 17.04
C ILE A 58 -15.67 -5.02 17.44
N GLN A 59 -15.92 -5.20 18.75
CA GLN A 59 -17.21 -5.69 19.25
C GLN A 59 -18.33 -4.66 19.05
N ALA A 60 -18.07 -3.37 19.28
CA ALA A 60 -19.03 -2.29 19.01
C ALA A 60 -19.34 -2.15 17.52
N LEU A 61 -18.33 -2.22 16.65
CA LEU A 61 -18.53 -2.19 15.20
C LEU A 61 -19.36 -3.39 14.69
N SER A 62 -19.11 -4.59 15.26
CA SER A 62 -19.85 -5.80 14.92
C SER A 62 -21.32 -5.75 15.36
N LEU A 63 -21.61 -5.07 16.47
CA LEU A 63 -22.97 -4.91 17.00
C LEU A 63 -23.73 -3.74 16.34
N TYR A 64 -23.02 -2.66 16.00
CA TYR A 64 -23.58 -1.44 15.41
C TYR A 64 -22.75 -0.99 14.19
N PRO A 65 -22.98 -1.57 12.99
CA PRO A 65 -22.21 -1.26 11.78
C PRO A 65 -22.22 0.21 11.36
N ARG A 66 -23.25 0.98 11.77
CA ARG A 66 -23.34 2.44 11.56
C ARG A 66 -22.18 3.22 12.19
N LEU A 67 -21.44 2.62 13.14
CA LEU A 67 -20.25 3.21 13.74
C LEU A 67 -19.01 3.17 12.82
N ILE A 68 -19.07 2.56 11.62
CA ILE A 68 -17.90 2.38 10.74
C ILE A 68 -17.07 3.67 10.54
N GLY A 69 -17.71 4.80 10.21
CA GLY A 69 -17.01 6.07 10.01
C GLY A 69 -16.40 6.64 11.30
N PHE A 70 -17.09 6.49 12.44
CA PHE A 70 -16.56 6.87 13.75
C PHE A 70 -15.36 5.99 14.16
N VAL A 71 -15.42 4.68 13.88
CA VAL A 71 -14.31 3.76 14.12
C VAL A 71 -13.11 4.09 13.22
N MET A 72 -13.30 4.47 11.95
CA MET A 72 -12.18 4.91 11.11
C MET A 72 -11.49 6.14 11.69
N ASN A 73 -12.24 7.11 12.23
CA ASN A 73 -11.68 8.27 12.92
C ASN A 73 -10.87 7.89 14.18
N ILE A 74 -11.32 6.88 14.95
CA ILE A 74 -10.53 6.32 16.07
C ILE A 74 -9.23 5.71 15.55
N LEU A 75 -9.29 4.86 14.51
CA LEU A 75 -8.08 4.21 13.98
C LEU A 75 -7.05 5.25 13.50
N GLN A 76 -7.48 6.29 12.77
CA GLN A 76 -6.59 7.39 12.35
C GLN A 76 -5.93 8.09 13.55
N ARG A 77 -6.67 8.37 14.62
CA ARG A 77 -6.12 8.93 15.87
C ARG A 77 -5.17 7.99 16.61
N LEU A 78 -5.37 6.67 16.49
CA LEU A 78 -4.46 5.66 17.05
C LEU A 78 -3.12 5.59 16.28
N ILE A 79 -3.09 5.91 14.99
CA ILE A 79 -1.84 6.09 14.22
C ILE A 79 -1.01 7.22 14.82
N LEU A 80 -1.62 8.38 15.10
CA LEU A 80 -0.94 9.53 15.72
C LEU A 80 -0.40 9.19 17.12
N LYS A 81 -1.08 8.31 17.87
CA LYS A 81 -0.62 7.78 19.16
C LYS A 81 0.40 6.64 19.06
N GLN A 82 0.89 6.32 17.85
CA GLN A 82 1.86 5.26 17.57
C GLN A 82 1.46 3.90 18.16
N VAL A 83 0.21 3.48 17.90
CA VAL A 83 -0.40 2.25 18.43
C VAL A 83 0.45 0.97 18.26
N TRP A 84 1.29 0.91 17.23
CA TRP A 84 2.26 -0.17 16.99
C TRP A 84 3.27 -0.39 18.15
N ARG A 85 3.52 0.63 18.99
CA ARG A 85 4.34 0.47 20.21
C ARG A 85 3.72 -0.47 21.25
N GLN A 86 2.41 -0.75 21.17
CA GLN A 86 1.70 -1.63 22.10
C GLN A 86 1.18 -2.87 21.37
N LYS A 87 1.97 -3.95 21.33
CA LYS A 87 1.69 -5.19 20.57
C LYS A 87 0.23 -5.66 20.64
N LYS A 88 -0.37 -5.78 21.84
CA LYS A 88 -1.76 -6.24 21.99
C LYS A 88 -2.81 -5.31 21.37
N VAL A 89 -2.57 -3.99 21.41
CA VAL A 89 -3.46 -2.99 20.80
C VAL A 89 -3.24 -2.97 19.29
N TRP A 90 -1.98 -3.12 18.83
CA TRP A 90 -1.61 -3.21 17.42
C TRP A 90 -2.23 -4.43 16.71
N GLU A 91 -2.14 -5.61 17.30
CA GLU A 91 -2.83 -6.81 16.80
C GLU A 91 -4.34 -6.58 16.65
N GLY A 92 -4.94 -5.83 17.57
CA GLY A 92 -6.35 -5.43 17.51
C GLY A 92 -6.64 -4.38 16.42
N PHE A 93 -5.72 -3.44 16.18
CA PHE A 93 -5.80 -2.45 15.10
C PHE A 93 -5.87 -3.16 13.74
N ILE A 94 -4.91 -4.06 13.47
CA ILE A 94 -4.86 -4.85 12.22
C ILE A 94 -6.14 -5.66 12.03
N LYS A 95 -6.60 -6.36 13.06
CA LYS A 95 -7.85 -7.16 13.05
C LYS A 95 -9.11 -6.31 12.86
N CYS A 96 -9.06 -5.02 13.17
CA CYS A 96 -10.14 -4.07 12.90
C CYS A 96 -10.09 -3.60 11.45
N CYS A 97 -8.90 -3.28 10.92
CA CYS A 97 -8.71 -2.96 9.49
C CYS A 97 -9.18 -4.11 8.59
N GLN A 98 -8.72 -5.35 8.82
CA GLN A 98 -9.17 -6.54 8.07
C GLN A 98 -10.70 -6.66 7.97
N ARG A 99 -11.42 -6.39 9.06
CA ARG A 99 -12.89 -6.48 9.14
C ARG A 99 -13.63 -5.27 8.55
N ALA A 100 -12.96 -4.14 8.41
CA ALA A 100 -13.55 -2.88 8.00
C ALA A 100 -13.33 -2.55 6.52
N GLN A 101 -12.70 -3.45 5.76
CA GLN A 101 -12.53 -3.31 4.31
C GLN A 101 -13.89 -3.04 3.60
N PRO A 102 -13.93 -2.16 2.59
CA PRO A 102 -12.84 -1.34 2.05
C PRO A 102 -12.55 -0.05 2.86
N HIS A 103 -13.41 0.34 3.81
CA HIS A 103 -13.33 1.61 4.55
C HIS A 103 -11.99 1.84 5.27
N SER A 104 -11.31 0.76 5.67
CA SER A 104 -9.99 0.80 6.31
C SER A 104 -8.84 1.18 5.38
N PHE A 105 -9.00 1.14 4.06
CA PHE A 105 -7.89 1.37 3.12
C PHE A 105 -7.26 2.76 3.29
N GLN A 106 -8.09 3.81 3.41
CA GLN A 106 -7.64 5.17 3.68
C GLN A 106 -6.94 5.33 5.04
N VAL A 107 -7.19 4.42 5.99
CA VAL A 107 -6.48 4.37 7.28
C VAL A 107 -5.12 3.67 7.13
N LEU A 108 -5.06 2.59 6.34
CA LEU A 108 -3.82 1.86 6.07
C LEU A 108 -2.80 2.73 5.32
N LEU A 109 -3.25 3.54 4.37
CA LEU A 109 -2.39 4.48 3.62
C LEU A 109 -1.83 5.64 4.47
N GLN A 110 -2.33 5.85 5.70
CA GLN A 110 -1.78 6.82 6.65
C GLN A 110 -0.69 6.22 7.57
N LEU A 111 -0.44 4.91 7.49
CA LEU A 111 0.64 4.28 8.25
C LEU A 111 2.00 4.62 7.64
N PRO A 112 3.06 4.80 8.45
CA PRO A 112 4.41 4.84 7.91
C PRO A 112 4.77 3.50 7.26
N ALA A 113 5.62 3.54 6.24
CA ALA A 113 5.95 2.39 5.38
C ALA A 113 6.36 1.12 6.16
N GLN A 114 7.17 1.24 7.22
CA GLN A 114 7.54 0.09 8.06
C GLN A 114 6.33 -0.58 8.72
N GLN A 115 5.41 0.22 9.28
CA GLN A 115 4.21 -0.31 9.93
C GLN A 115 3.23 -0.90 8.92
N LEU A 116 3.14 -0.35 7.71
CA LEU A 116 2.33 -0.95 6.64
C LEU A 116 2.89 -2.30 6.19
N ALA A 117 4.21 -2.44 6.09
CA ALA A 117 4.85 -3.75 5.84
C ALA A 117 4.55 -4.75 6.98
N ASP A 118 4.59 -4.33 8.24
CA ASP A 118 4.16 -5.15 9.38
C ASP A 118 2.69 -5.57 9.28
N VAL A 119 1.80 -4.69 8.81
CA VAL A 119 0.39 -5.06 8.54
C VAL A 119 0.31 -6.20 7.54
N PHE A 120 0.98 -6.12 6.40
CA PHE A 120 0.92 -7.20 5.39
C PHE A 120 1.61 -8.50 5.82
N LYS A 121 2.53 -8.45 6.78
CA LYS A 121 3.13 -9.65 7.38
C LYS A 121 2.15 -10.40 8.27
N GLU A 122 1.37 -9.68 9.09
CA GLU A 122 0.38 -10.27 10.00
C GLU A 122 -0.99 -10.52 9.33
N ALA A 123 -1.29 -9.76 8.27
CA ALA A 123 -2.55 -9.76 7.52
C ALA A 123 -2.28 -9.64 6.00
N PRO A 124 -1.72 -10.68 5.35
CA PRO A 124 -1.39 -10.65 3.92
C PRO A 124 -2.63 -10.52 3.02
N ASP A 125 -3.81 -10.89 3.52
CA ASP A 125 -5.11 -10.72 2.88
C ASP A 125 -5.51 -9.25 2.66
N LEU A 126 -4.88 -8.30 3.36
CA LEU A 126 -5.07 -6.86 3.12
C LEU A 126 -4.31 -6.33 1.89
N LYS A 127 -3.27 -7.05 1.42
CA LYS A 127 -2.31 -6.50 0.46
C LYS A 127 -2.92 -6.31 -0.94
N GLN A 128 -3.52 -7.38 -1.49
CA GLN A 128 -4.10 -7.32 -2.83
C GLN A 128 -5.31 -6.37 -2.90
N PRO A 129 -6.30 -6.41 -1.98
CA PRO A 129 -7.44 -5.50 -2.04
C PRO A 129 -7.05 -4.01 -1.89
N LEU A 130 -5.99 -3.69 -1.13
CA LEU A 130 -5.50 -2.32 -1.05
C LEU A 130 -4.80 -1.87 -2.35
N LEU A 131 -4.06 -2.77 -3.00
CA LEU A 131 -3.44 -2.50 -4.30
C LEU A 131 -4.52 -2.28 -5.38
N ASP A 132 -5.53 -3.14 -5.44
CA ASP A 132 -6.65 -3.03 -6.39
C ASP A 132 -7.37 -1.68 -6.22
N HIS A 133 -7.67 -1.29 -4.97
CA HIS A 133 -8.28 0.01 -4.65
C HIS A 133 -7.42 1.22 -5.10
N ILE A 134 -6.08 1.12 -5.02
CA ILE A 134 -5.19 2.17 -5.53
C ILE A 134 -5.17 2.18 -7.07
N MET A 135 -5.33 1.04 -7.74
CA MET A 135 -5.41 1.01 -9.20
C MET A 135 -6.69 1.66 -9.73
N GLU A 136 -7.77 1.67 -8.95
CA GLU A 136 -9.02 2.41 -9.23
C GLU A 136 -8.88 3.94 -9.08
N PHE A 137 -7.80 4.45 -8.46
CA PHE A 137 -7.63 5.89 -8.25
C PHE A 137 -7.32 6.64 -9.56
N THR A 138 -7.81 7.88 -9.62
CA THR A 138 -7.40 8.84 -10.65
C THR A 138 -5.89 9.11 -10.58
N GLU A 139 -5.30 9.52 -11.70
CA GLU A 139 -3.87 9.84 -11.79
C GLU A 139 -3.41 10.85 -10.73
N ASN A 140 -4.18 11.92 -10.52
CA ASN A 140 -3.96 12.91 -9.46
C ASN A 140 -3.95 12.29 -8.06
N GLN A 141 -4.85 11.35 -7.76
CA GLN A 141 -4.88 10.68 -6.45
C GLN A 141 -3.67 9.75 -6.26
N ARG A 142 -3.28 9.00 -7.31
CA ARG A 142 -2.09 8.11 -7.25
C ARG A 142 -0.79 8.90 -7.05
N ALA A 143 -0.68 10.10 -7.63
CA ALA A 143 0.48 10.98 -7.46
C ALA A 143 0.71 11.44 -6.00
N HIS A 144 -0.30 11.35 -5.12
CA HIS A 144 -0.17 11.65 -3.69
C HIS A 144 0.26 10.44 -2.85
N ILE A 145 0.36 9.23 -3.43
CA ILE A 145 0.79 8.04 -2.72
C ILE A 145 2.33 7.99 -2.71
N PRO A 146 2.98 7.94 -1.53
CA PRO A 146 4.44 7.87 -1.46
C PRO A 146 5.01 6.62 -2.16
N GLN A 147 6.10 6.78 -2.92
CA GLN A 147 6.68 5.69 -3.71
C GLN A 147 7.03 4.46 -2.86
N ASN A 148 7.56 4.66 -1.64
CA ASN A 148 7.88 3.57 -0.72
C ASN A 148 6.65 2.75 -0.27
N ILE A 149 5.44 3.29 -0.32
CA ILE A 149 4.19 2.55 -0.09
C ILE A 149 3.85 1.70 -1.33
N MET A 150 4.03 2.25 -2.53
CA MET A 150 3.86 1.52 -3.79
C MET A 150 4.86 0.36 -3.91
N ASP A 151 6.12 0.56 -3.53
CA ASP A 151 7.15 -0.49 -3.54
C ASP A 151 6.81 -1.65 -2.59
N ILE A 152 6.21 -1.37 -1.43
CA ILE A 152 5.73 -2.42 -0.50
C ILE A 152 4.53 -3.19 -1.09
N LEU A 153 3.63 -2.49 -1.79
CA LEU A 153 2.44 -3.08 -2.41
C LEU A 153 2.75 -3.90 -3.66
N LEU A 154 3.62 -3.42 -4.54
CA LEU A 154 4.08 -4.17 -5.71
C LEU A 154 5.10 -5.26 -5.32
N GLY A 155 5.74 -5.11 -4.16
CA GLY A 155 6.87 -5.93 -3.74
C GLY A 155 8.17 -5.46 -4.41
N PRO A 156 9.33 -6.08 -4.07
CA PRO A 156 10.51 -5.88 -4.89
C PRO A 156 10.14 -6.31 -6.31
N ALA A 157 10.26 -5.39 -7.26
CA ALA A 157 10.12 -5.76 -8.66
C ALA A 157 11.16 -6.85 -8.92
N SER A 158 10.71 -8.09 -9.15
CA SER A 158 11.48 -9.03 -9.96
C SER A 158 11.89 -8.22 -11.18
N PRO A 159 13.19 -8.02 -11.46
CA PRO A 159 13.57 -7.29 -12.64
C PRO A 159 12.89 -8.02 -13.79
N ILE A 160 11.98 -7.32 -14.46
CA ILE A 160 11.48 -7.77 -15.75
C ILE A 160 12.73 -7.72 -16.61
N ILE A 161 13.41 -8.87 -16.70
CA ILE A 161 14.23 -9.21 -17.83
C ILE A 161 13.24 -9.11 -18.98
N ARG A 162 13.18 -7.91 -19.56
CA ARG A 162 12.69 -7.75 -20.90
C ARG A 162 13.67 -8.60 -21.68
N ASP A 163 13.25 -9.81 -22.03
CA ASP A 163 13.85 -10.56 -23.11
C ASP A 163 13.71 -9.64 -24.32
N PHE A 164 14.75 -8.81 -24.51
CA PHE A 164 14.99 -8.16 -25.76
C PHE A 164 15.22 -9.32 -26.71
N GLN A 165 14.16 -9.71 -27.41
CA GLN A 165 14.27 -10.53 -28.61
C GLN A 165 15.20 -9.74 -29.52
N ILE A 166 16.49 -10.10 -29.47
CA ILE A 166 17.44 -9.79 -30.50
C ILE A 166 16.82 -10.42 -31.74
N LYS A 167 16.24 -9.58 -32.60
CA LYS A 167 15.82 -10.02 -33.92
C LYS A 167 17.07 -10.62 -34.56
N GLU A 168 16.99 -11.89 -34.96
CA GLU A 168 18.04 -12.51 -35.75
C GLU A 168 18.36 -11.59 -36.93
N GLU A 169 19.65 -11.32 -37.15
CA GLU A 169 20.05 -10.51 -38.29
C GLU A 169 19.56 -11.19 -39.57
N PRO A 170 19.02 -10.43 -40.55
CA PRO A 170 18.55 -11.00 -41.79
C PRO A 170 19.72 -11.70 -42.51
N MET A 171 19.60 -13.01 -42.64
CA MET A 171 20.56 -13.89 -43.29
C MET A 171 20.98 -13.34 -44.66
N SER A 172 22.27 -13.35 -44.95
CA SER A 172 22.82 -12.86 -46.22
C SER A 172 22.15 -13.55 -47.43
N PRO A 173 21.89 -12.82 -48.53
CA PRO A 173 21.23 -13.41 -49.69
C PRO A 173 22.08 -14.54 -50.32
N PRO A 174 21.44 -15.57 -50.91
CA PRO A 174 22.15 -16.70 -51.49
C PRO A 174 23.02 -16.26 -52.68
N ALA A 175 24.22 -16.86 -52.75
CA ALA A 175 25.21 -16.58 -53.78
C ALA A 175 24.89 -17.30 -55.10
N ASP A 176 23.92 -16.78 -55.87
CA ASP A 176 23.71 -17.23 -57.25
C ASP A 176 23.12 -16.12 -58.15
N LEU A 177 23.93 -15.09 -58.42
CA LEU A 177 23.72 -14.13 -59.50
C LEU A 177 25.06 -13.84 -60.18
N THR A 178 25.31 -14.51 -61.31
CA THR A 178 26.48 -14.27 -62.16
C THR A 178 26.42 -12.87 -62.77
N ILE A 179 27.46 -12.06 -62.54
CA ILE A 179 27.61 -10.74 -63.15
C ILE A 179 28.12 -10.94 -64.59
N ASP A 180 27.31 -10.52 -65.56
CA ASP A 180 27.68 -10.52 -66.98
C ASP A 180 28.62 -9.33 -67.27
N MET A 181 29.91 -9.62 -67.47
CA MET A 181 30.92 -8.61 -67.78
C MET A 181 30.85 -8.25 -69.27
N LYS A 182 30.41 -7.02 -69.56
CA LYS A 182 30.52 -6.44 -70.90
C LYS A 182 31.66 -5.43 -70.96
N GLU A 183 32.72 -5.79 -71.69
CA GLU A 183 33.85 -4.90 -71.98
C GLU A 183 33.45 -3.79 -72.97
N GLU A 184 33.95 -2.57 -72.74
CA GLU A 184 34.23 -1.59 -73.81
C GLU A 184 35.61 -0.96 -73.58
N PRO A 185 36.35 -0.56 -74.63
CA PRO A 185 37.81 -0.46 -74.59
C PRO A 185 38.38 0.96 -74.36
N ASP A 186 39.66 0.99 -73.95
CA ASP A 186 40.51 2.18 -73.85
C ASP A 186 40.73 2.91 -75.19
N ASP A 187 40.81 4.25 -75.19
CA ASP A 187 42.09 4.96 -75.48
C ASP A 187 42.08 6.46 -75.06
N ILE A 188 43.28 7.04 -74.83
CA ILE A 188 43.47 8.28 -74.01
C ILE A 188 44.62 9.18 -74.53
N PRO A 189 44.42 10.50 -74.80
CA PRO A 189 45.13 11.51 -73.97
C PRO A 189 44.58 12.98 -73.91
N ARG A 190 44.54 13.54 -72.68
CA ARG A 190 45.05 14.89 -72.26
C ARG A 190 44.42 16.18 -72.85
N LEU A 191 44.16 17.24 -72.07
CA LEU A 191 45.12 18.24 -71.53
C LEU A 191 44.41 19.18 -70.49
N PHE A 192 45.14 19.67 -69.46
CA PHE A 192 45.11 20.99 -68.75
C PHE A 192 43.76 21.75 -68.52
N SER A 193 43.51 22.57 -67.48
CA SER A 193 44.13 22.88 -66.15
C SER A 193 43.32 24.02 -65.51
N GLU A 194 43.07 24.07 -64.18
CA GLU A 194 43.14 25.30 -63.34
C GLU A 194 42.78 25.04 -61.85
N PRO A 195 43.26 25.86 -60.89
CA PRO A 195 43.04 25.69 -59.45
C PRO A 195 42.00 26.67 -58.84
N ALA A 196 41.72 26.52 -57.54
CA ALA A 196 40.69 27.26 -56.81
C ALA A 196 41.00 28.76 -56.57
N PRO A 197 39.97 29.63 -56.43
CA PRO A 197 40.16 31.03 -56.02
C PRO A 197 40.20 31.19 -54.47
N PRO A 198 41.20 31.89 -53.92
CA PRO A 198 41.19 32.37 -52.53
C PRO A 198 40.36 33.66 -52.38
N GLY A 199 39.91 33.96 -51.16
CA GLY A 199 39.34 35.27 -50.81
C GLY A 199 40.42 36.35 -50.64
N LEU A 200 40.00 37.61 -50.72
CA LEU A 200 40.81 38.79 -50.42
C LEU A 200 39.99 39.81 -49.61
N GLU A 201 40.60 40.23 -48.50
CA GLU A 201 40.47 41.49 -47.73
C GLU A 201 39.09 42.15 -47.52
#